data_AF-A0AAD4E656-F1
#
_entry.id   AF-A0AAD4E656-F1
#
_cell.length_a   1.000
_cell.length_b   1.000
_cell.length_c   1.000
_cell.angle_alpha   90.00
_cell.angle_beta   90.00
_cell.angle_gamma   90.00
#
_symmetry.space_group_name_H-M   'P 1'
#
loop_
_entity.id
_entity.type
_entity.pdbx_description
1 polymer ?
#
loop_
_entity_poly.entity_id
_entity_poly.type
_entity_poly.pdbx_seq_one_letter_code
_entity_poly.pdbx_strand_id
1 'polypeptide(L)'
;MTLRLSLAKNDPLQTTFSCPERAIHYTSDTVTRNRPFLQGGSKATTTIWKHVVGESIHVGIIEWPANPNDRPTVVVGSRTIEMIKMGLFTSPEKFQGIHSEWYEWQIRQSRAQLVPLEVARSQACIATFVTTVTQALFRKKKSAALLISPEAVHILDDIVVTFIYFENQWRERERARSRGWDAGYAAGAL
;
A
#
# COMPACT_ATOMS: atom_id res chain seq x y z
N MET A 1 -8.51 -17.28 -12.90
CA MET A 1 -7.97 -16.14 -13.68
C MET A 1 -7.51 -15.04 -12.72
N THR A 2 -6.22 -14.72 -12.70
CA THR A 2 -5.63 -13.71 -11.80
C THR A 2 -6.19 -12.32 -12.11
N LEU A 3 -6.67 -11.62 -11.09
CA LEU A 3 -7.17 -10.27 -11.23
C LEU A 3 -5.99 -9.28 -11.31
N ARG A 4 -6.01 -8.39 -12.30
CA ARG A 4 -4.98 -7.35 -12.46
C ARG A 4 -5.57 -5.96 -12.24
N LEU A 5 -5.15 -5.31 -11.16
CA LEU A 5 -5.42 -3.89 -10.91
C LEU A 5 -4.26 -3.05 -11.44
N SER A 6 -4.44 -2.38 -12.57
CA SER A 6 -3.41 -1.49 -13.13
C SER A 6 -3.47 -0.12 -12.45
N LEU A 7 -2.33 0.42 -12.04
CA LEU A 7 -2.25 1.74 -11.42
C LEU A 7 -2.00 2.81 -12.49
N ALA A 8 -2.82 3.86 -12.51
CA ALA A 8 -2.66 5.00 -13.41
C ALA A 8 -1.35 5.77 -13.15
N LYS A 9 -0.97 5.89 -11.87
CA LYS A 9 0.30 6.45 -11.39
C LYS A 9 0.99 5.46 -10.47
N ASN A 10 2.33 5.43 -10.51
CA ASN A 10 3.14 4.64 -9.56
C ASN A 10 3.26 5.32 -8.19
N ASP A 11 2.16 5.84 -7.67
CA ASP A 11 2.04 6.41 -6.33
C ASP A 11 0.73 5.90 -5.72
N PRO A 12 0.78 4.97 -4.75
CA PRO A 12 -0.44 4.37 -4.19
C PRO A 12 -1.31 5.38 -3.42
N LEU A 13 -0.78 6.52 -2.99
CA LEU A 13 -1.51 7.53 -2.22
C LEU A 13 -2.44 8.40 -3.08
N GLN A 14 -2.14 8.52 -4.38
CA GLN A 14 -2.88 9.35 -5.33
C GLN A 14 -2.93 8.67 -6.69
N THR A 15 -3.78 7.65 -6.83
CA THR A 15 -3.88 6.88 -8.07
C THR A 15 -5.23 6.22 -8.24
N THR A 16 -5.42 5.68 -9.44
CA THR A 16 -6.57 4.85 -9.78
C THR A 16 -6.08 3.44 -10.06
N PHE A 17 -6.65 2.47 -9.36
CA PHE A 17 -6.47 1.04 -9.60
C PHE A 17 -7.62 0.57 -10.49
N SER A 18 -7.34 0.27 -11.76
CA SER A 18 -8.37 -0.12 -12.73
C SER A 18 -8.26 -1.60 -13.09
N CYS A 19 -9.38 -2.31 -13.08
CA CYS A 19 -9.55 -3.62 -13.71
C CYS A 19 -10.58 -3.52 -14.85
N PRO A 20 -10.13 -3.39 -16.10
CA PRO A 20 -11.04 -3.30 -17.25
C PRO A 20 -11.96 -4.51 -17.38
N GLU A 21 -11.44 -5.70 -17.08
CA GLU A 21 -12.16 -6.98 -17.22
C GLU A 21 -13.41 -7.08 -16.33
N ARG A 22 -13.41 -6.35 -15.19
CA ARG A 22 -14.53 -6.38 -14.23
C ARG A 22 -15.24 -5.03 -14.11
N ALA A 23 -14.84 -4.03 -14.89
CA ALA A 23 -15.30 -2.65 -14.74
C ALA A 23 -15.23 -2.11 -13.30
N ILE A 24 -14.20 -2.54 -12.54
CA ILE A 24 -13.96 -2.10 -11.16
C ILE A 24 -12.81 -1.10 -11.17
N HIS A 25 -13.02 0.03 -10.49
CA HIS A 25 -12.00 1.04 -10.30
C HIS A 25 -11.90 1.44 -8.83
N TYR A 26 -10.70 1.46 -8.26
CA TYR A 26 -10.47 2.10 -6.96
C TYR A 26 -9.76 3.42 -7.17
N THR A 27 -10.17 4.47 -6.47
CA THR A 27 -9.46 5.75 -6.44
C THR A 27 -8.95 5.99 -5.02
N SER A 28 -7.65 6.21 -4.88
CA SER A 28 -7.04 6.71 -3.66
C SER A 28 -6.71 8.18 -3.82
N ASP A 29 -7.09 8.98 -2.83
CA ASP A 29 -6.73 10.39 -2.75
C ASP A 29 -6.26 10.73 -1.34
N THR A 30 -5.16 11.47 -1.24
CA THR A 30 -4.54 11.83 0.03
C THR A 30 -4.54 13.33 0.20
N VAL A 31 -5.21 13.78 1.26
CA VAL A 31 -5.32 15.19 1.63
C VAL A 31 -4.47 15.46 2.86
N THR A 32 -3.53 16.39 2.73
CA THR A 32 -2.66 16.85 3.81
C THR A 32 -3.24 18.11 4.44
N ARG A 33 -3.54 18.06 5.74
CA ARG A 33 -4.07 19.19 6.50
C ARG A 33 -2.95 19.77 7.38
N ASN A 34 -2.40 20.90 6.95
CA ASN A 34 -1.52 21.70 7.79
C ASN A 34 -2.35 22.41 8.86
N ARG A 35 -2.02 22.19 10.13
CA ARG A 35 -2.57 22.98 11.25
C ARG A 35 -1.46 23.88 11.81
N PRO A 36 -1.19 25.05 11.17
CA PRO A 36 -0.07 25.91 11.55
C PRO A 36 -0.17 26.51 12.97
N PHE A 37 -1.36 26.51 13.60
CA PHE A 37 -1.61 27.20 14.88
C PHE A 37 -1.67 26.31 16.11
N LEU A 38 -1.61 24.99 15.93
CA LEU A 38 -1.53 24.03 17.04
C LEU A 38 -0.20 23.30 16.87
N GLN A 39 0.56 23.14 17.96
CA GLN A 39 1.87 22.46 18.03
C GLN A 39 1.93 21.03 17.44
N GLY A 40 0.85 20.52 16.84
CA GLY A 40 0.79 19.24 16.15
C GLY A 40 1.05 19.43 14.65
N GLY A 41 2.06 18.73 14.14
CA GLY A 41 2.49 18.80 12.73
C GLY A 41 1.40 18.43 11.70
N SER A 42 1.83 18.25 10.44
CA SER A 42 0.91 17.99 9.34
C SER A 42 0.31 16.59 9.43
N LYS A 43 -1.03 16.49 9.51
CA LYS A 43 -1.74 15.20 9.41
C LYS A 43 -2.18 14.98 7.97
N ALA A 44 -2.16 13.75 7.50
CA ALA A 44 -2.70 13.41 6.19
C ALA A 44 -3.76 12.31 6.30
N THR A 45 -4.72 12.32 5.39
CA THR A 45 -5.76 11.29 5.31
C THR A 45 -5.85 10.80 3.88
N THR A 46 -5.65 9.50 3.68
CA THR A 46 -5.94 8.84 2.40
C THR A 46 -7.35 8.28 2.45
N THR A 47 -8.18 8.66 1.49
CA THR A 47 -9.54 8.12 1.32
C THR A 47 -9.54 7.21 0.09
N ILE A 48 -10.16 6.04 0.22
CA ILE A 48 -10.25 5.04 -0.84
C ILE A 48 -11.72 4.84 -1.19
N TRP A 49 -12.03 5.05 -2.47
CA TRP A 49 -13.35 4.79 -3.05
C TRP A 49 -13.26 3.68 -4.08
N LYS A 50 -14.33 2.88 -4.18
CA LYS A 50 -14.52 1.85 -5.20
C LYS A 50 -15.70 2.25 -6.07
N HIS A 51 -15.47 2.26 -7.36
CA HIS A 51 -16.46 2.60 -8.37
C HIS A 51 -16.80 1.34 -9.14
N VAL A 52 -18.09 0.98 -9.13
CA VAL A 52 -18.65 -0.17 -9.85
C VAL A 52 -19.88 0.35 -10.58
N VAL A 53 -19.87 0.30 -11.91
CA VAL A 53 -21.01 0.57 -12.82
C VAL A 53 -22.03 1.59 -12.25
N GLY A 54 -21.65 2.87 -12.23
CA GLY A 54 -22.53 3.98 -11.81
C GLY A 54 -22.66 4.20 -10.30
N GLU A 55 -22.11 3.32 -9.47
CA GLU A 55 -22.06 3.45 -8.02
C GLU A 55 -20.63 3.79 -7.54
N SER A 56 -20.55 4.64 -6.52
CA SER A 56 -19.30 4.95 -5.82
C SER A 56 -19.46 4.61 -4.33
N ILE A 57 -18.67 3.66 -3.87
CA ILE A 57 -18.71 3.11 -2.52
C ILE A 57 -17.45 3.54 -1.79
N HIS A 58 -17.63 4.12 -0.61
CA HIS A 58 -16.52 4.42 0.29
C HIS A 58 -15.97 3.11 0.87
N VAL A 59 -14.70 2.79 0.59
CA VAL A 59 -14.10 1.52 0.98
C VAL A 59 -13.22 1.63 2.21
N GLY A 60 -12.47 2.71 2.36
CA GLY A 60 -11.55 2.78 3.48
C GLY A 60 -10.84 4.11 3.63
N ILE A 61 -10.23 4.26 4.80
CA ILE A 61 -9.50 5.45 5.20
C ILE A 61 -8.17 5.01 5.81
N ILE A 62 -7.10 5.73 5.49
CA ILE A 62 -5.83 5.65 6.21
C ILE A 62 -5.55 7.02 6.81
N GLU A 63 -5.49 7.09 8.13
CA GLU A 63 -5.12 8.30 8.85
C GLU A 63 -3.64 8.28 9.17
N TRP A 64 -2.89 9.18 8.55
CA TRP A 64 -1.46 9.35 8.75
C TRP A 64 -1.21 10.36 9.87
N PRO A 65 -0.51 9.95 10.94
CA PRO A 65 -0.25 10.83 12.06
C PRO A 65 0.79 11.89 11.71
N ALA A 66 0.75 13.00 12.44
CA ALA A 66 1.73 14.06 12.30
C ALA A 66 3.10 13.67 12.88
N ASN A 67 3.09 12.88 13.96
CA ASN A 67 4.31 12.33 14.54
C ASN A 67 4.66 11.02 13.81
N PRO A 68 5.84 10.90 13.18
CA PRO A 68 6.24 9.70 12.47
C PRO A 68 6.41 8.47 13.37
N ASN A 69 6.49 8.66 14.70
CA ASN A 69 6.56 7.57 15.67
C ASN A 69 5.18 6.97 16.01
N ASP A 70 4.10 7.70 15.71
CA ASP A 70 2.74 7.21 15.92
C ASP A 70 2.36 6.26 14.78
N ARG A 71 1.50 5.28 15.06
CA ARG A 71 1.03 4.34 14.05
C ARG A 71 -0.14 4.94 13.25
N PRO A 72 -0.14 4.81 11.91
CA PRO A 72 -1.32 5.17 11.13
C PRO A 72 -2.50 4.26 11.46
N THR A 73 -3.70 4.85 11.44
CA THR A 73 -4.94 4.10 11.62
C THR A 73 -5.47 3.67 10.26
N VAL A 74 -5.81 2.40 10.10
CA VAL A 74 -6.33 1.83 8.84
C VAL A 74 -7.75 1.35 9.07
N VAL A 75 -8.69 1.81 8.24
CA VAL A 75 -10.11 1.45 8.31
C VAL A 75 -10.57 0.93 6.96
N VAL A 76 -11.26 -0.22 6.95
CA VAL A 76 -11.89 -0.82 5.77
C VAL A 76 -13.37 -1.08 6.05
N GLY A 77 -14.25 -0.45 5.30
CA GLY A 77 -15.68 -0.36 5.61
C GLY A 77 -15.87 0.28 6.99
N SER A 78 -16.42 -0.50 7.92
CA SER A 78 -16.59 -0.11 9.33
C SER A 78 -15.52 -0.68 10.26
N ARG A 79 -14.58 -1.49 9.76
CA ARG A 79 -13.61 -2.23 10.57
C ARG A 79 -12.29 -1.49 10.64
N THR A 80 -11.78 -1.29 11.86
CA THR A 80 -10.40 -0.86 12.04
C THR A 80 -9.49 -2.07 11.89
N ILE A 81 -8.54 -1.99 10.96
CA ILE A 81 -7.54 -3.04 10.73
C ILE A 81 -6.29 -2.67 11.50
N GLU A 82 -5.89 -3.53 12.44
CA GLU A 82 -4.61 -3.39 13.12
C GLU A 82 -3.48 -3.98 12.27
N MET A 83 -2.56 -3.12 11.85
CA MET A 83 -1.34 -3.52 11.16
C MET A 83 -0.24 -3.81 12.20
N ILE A 84 0.13 -5.09 12.34
CA ILE A 84 1.08 -5.57 13.34
C ILE A 84 2.43 -5.84 12.68
N LYS A 85 3.44 -5.05 13.07
CA LYS A 85 4.83 -5.23 12.63
C LYS A 85 5.44 -6.48 13.27
N MET A 86 6.03 -7.35 12.45
CA MET A 86 6.58 -8.65 12.88
C MET A 86 8.12 -8.68 13.03
N GLY A 87 8.82 -7.55 12.91
CA GLY A 87 10.29 -7.54 13.03
C GLY A 87 10.95 -6.16 12.92
N LEU A 88 12.23 -6.15 12.56
CA LEU A 88 13.04 -4.95 12.29
C LEU A 88 13.42 -4.89 10.80
N PHE A 89 13.41 -3.70 10.20
CA PHE A 89 13.73 -3.37 8.80
C PHE A 89 12.89 -4.09 7.71
N THR A 90 12.36 -3.32 6.73
CA THR A 90 11.37 -3.77 5.70
C THR A 90 10.23 -4.64 6.26
N SER A 91 9.94 -4.46 7.55
CA SER A 91 9.39 -5.53 8.38
C SER A 91 8.04 -5.97 7.84
N PRO A 92 7.81 -7.29 7.74
CA PRO A 92 6.50 -7.78 7.41
C PRO A 92 5.47 -7.21 8.37
N GLU A 93 4.30 -6.88 7.83
CA GLU A 93 3.17 -6.38 8.62
C GLU A 93 2.00 -7.32 8.40
N LYS A 94 1.53 -7.93 9.49
CA LYS A 94 0.38 -8.82 9.47
C LYS A 94 -0.88 -8.08 9.86
N PHE A 95 -2.01 -8.57 9.36
CA PHE A 95 -3.33 -8.09 9.73
C PHE A 95 -4.34 -9.22 9.66
N GLN A 96 -5.48 -9.00 10.31
CA GLN A 96 -6.61 -9.91 10.24
C GLN A 96 -7.63 -9.39 9.22
N GLY A 97 -7.96 -10.20 8.21
CA GLY A 97 -8.93 -9.83 7.18
C GLY A 97 -10.38 -9.97 7.65
N ILE A 98 -11.33 -9.68 6.75
CA ILE A 98 -12.78 -9.71 7.03
C ILE A 98 -13.30 -11.06 7.55
N HIS A 99 -12.69 -12.17 7.16
CA HIS A 99 -13.10 -13.52 7.57
C HIS A 99 -12.29 -14.07 8.74
N SER A 100 -11.66 -13.20 9.53
CA SER A 100 -10.80 -13.56 10.67
C SER A 100 -9.51 -14.31 10.32
N GLU A 101 -9.23 -14.54 9.04
CA GLU A 101 -7.97 -15.11 8.57
C GLU A 101 -6.83 -14.09 8.68
N TRP A 102 -5.64 -14.59 9.02
CA TRP A 102 -4.44 -13.77 9.12
C TRP A 102 -3.65 -13.75 7.82
N TYR A 103 -3.24 -12.55 7.42
CA TYR A 103 -2.41 -12.31 6.26
C TYR A 103 -1.19 -11.48 6.63
N GLU A 104 -0.13 -11.60 5.82
CA GLU A 104 1.12 -10.88 6.01
C GLU A 104 1.57 -10.22 4.70
N TRP A 105 1.73 -8.90 4.74
CA TRP A 105 2.48 -8.17 3.73
C TRP A 105 3.97 -8.28 4.02
N GLN A 106 4.73 -8.69 3.01
CA GLN A 106 6.18 -8.84 3.07
C GLN A 106 6.82 -8.27 1.80
N ILE A 107 8.09 -7.87 1.89
CA ILE A 107 8.89 -7.49 0.72
C ILE A 107 9.72 -8.70 0.30
N ARG A 108 9.45 -9.25 -0.89
CA ARG A 108 10.28 -10.29 -1.52
C ARG A 108 10.74 -9.81 -2.88
N GLN A 109 12.03 -9.93 -3.16
CA GLN A 109 12.64 -9.47 -4.43
C GLN A 109 12.28 -8.01 -4.76
N SER A 110 12.31 -7.14 -3.75
CA SER A 110 11.96 -5.71 -3.87
C SER A 110 10.52 -5.45 -4.35
N ARG A 111 9.59 -6.33 -3.98
CA ARG A 111 8.16 -6.23 -4.30
C ARG A 111 7.31 -6.54 -3.09
N ALA A 112 6.25 -5.77 -2.89
CA ALA A 112 5.22 -6.09 -1.92
C ALA A 112 4.45 -7.36 -2.34
N GLN A 113 4.35 -8.30 -1.42
CA GLN A 113 3.65 -9.58 -1.57
C GLN A 113 2.80 -9.85 -0.34
N LEU A 114 1.57 -10.31 -0.56
CA LEU A 114 0.64 -10.72 0.48
C LEU A 114 0.57 -12.24 0.52
N VAL A 115 0.72 -12.82 1.72
CA VAL A 115 0.60 -14.27 1.95
C VAL A 115 -0.38 -14.56 3.10
N PRO A 116 -1.16 -15.65 3.03
CA PRO A 116 -1.93 -16.14 4.17
C PRO A 116 -0.99 -16.83 5.19
N LEU A 117 -1.24 -16.64 6.48
CA LEU A 117 -0.39 -17.18 7.56
C LEU A 117 -0.79 -18.58 8.05
N GLU A 118 -2.07 -18.96 7.94
CA GLU A 118 -2.59 -20.20 8.54
C GLU A 118 -2.46 -21.45 7.66
N VAL A 119 -2.06 -21.31 6.40
CA VAL A 119 -1.98 -22.44 5.46
C VAL A 119 -0.62 -23.12 5.54
N ALA A 120 -0.54 -24.20 6.34
CA ALA A 120 0.67 -24.99 6.61
C ALA A 120 1.28 -25.72 5.38
N ARG A 121 0.72 -25.56 4.18
CA ARG A 121 1.21 -26.16 2.94
C ARG A 121 1.23 -25.11 1.83
N SER A 122 2.42 -24.68 1.44
CA SER A 122 2.67 -23.67 0.40
C SER A 122 2.10 -22.29 0.72
N GLN A 123 2.97 -21.36 1.16
CA GLN A 123 2.70 -19.92 1.25
C GLN A 123 2.50 -19.33 -0.16
N ALA A 124 1.40 -19.70 -0.82
CA ALA A 124 1.06 -19.16 -2.12
C ALA A 124 0.77 -17.67 -1.96
N CYS A 125 1.50 -16.85 -2.72
CA CYS A 125 1.29 -15.42 -2.72
C CYS A 125 -0.09 -15.11 -3.33
N ILE A 126 -0.92 -14.42 -2.57
CA ILE A 126 -2.29 -14.09 -2.98
C ILE A 126 -2.43 -12.69 -3.56
N ALA A 127 -1.46 -11.80 -3.30
CA ALA A 127 -1.35 -10.53 -4.01
C ALA A 127 0.11 -10.12 -4.21
N THR A 128 0.48 -9.63 -5.39
CA THR A 128 1.84 -9.16 -5.70
C THR A 128 1.82 -7.84 -6.43
N PHE A 129 2.58 -6.87 -5.93
CA PHE A 129 2.82 -5.62 -6.63
C PHE A 129 3.97 -5.78 -7.63
N VAL A 130 3.71 -5.40 -8.87
CA VAL A 130 4.70 -5.43 -9.94
C VAL A 130 4.85 -4.05 -10.57
N THR A 131 6.10 -3.65 -10.76
CA THR A 131 6.44 -2.47 -11.55
C THR A 131 7.24 -2.92 -12.77
N THR A 132 6.93 -2.37 -13.93
CA THR A 132 7.65 -2.62 -15.17
C THR A 132 8.09 -1.29 -15.77
N VAL A 133 9.36 -1.21 -16.14
CA VAL A 133 9.92 -0.06 -16.83
C VAL A 133 10.20 -0.50 -18.26
N THR A 134 9.45 0.03 -19.22
CA THR A 134 9.76 -0.16 -20.64
C THR A 134 10.51 1.06 -21.16
N GLN A 135 11.66 0.82 -21.77
CA GLN A 135 12.41 1.83 -22.50
C GLN A 135 11.95 1.77 -23.96
N ALA A 136 11.19 2.76 -24.40
CA ALA A 136 10.87 2.94 -25.82
C ALA A 136 11.59 4.20 -26.30
N LEU A 137 12.64 4.01 -27.12
CA LEU A 137 13.52 4.93 -27.86
C LEU A 137 13.78 6.39 -27.38
N PHE A 138 12.84 7.10 -26.74
CA PHE A 138 13.05 8.40 -26.09
C PHE A 138 12.20 8.65 -24.83
N ARG A 139 11.38 7.69 -24.38
CA ARG A 139 10.53 7.82 -23.17
C ARG A 139 10.56 6.56 -22.32
N LYS A 140 10.90 6.71 -21.03
CA LYS A 140 10.74 5.66 -20.02
C LYS A 140 9.27 5.59 -19.62
N LYS A 141 8.56 4.54 -20.02
CA LYS A 141 7.19 4.29 -19.54
C LYS A 141 7.27 3.38 -18.32
N LYS A 142 6.84 3.90 -17.17
CA LYS A 142 6.67 3.11 -15.94
C LYS A 142 5.22 2.67 -15.86
N SER A 143 4.97 1.38 -15.71
CA SER A 143 3.66 0.86 -15.37
C SER A 143 3.75 0.07 -14.07
N ALA A 144 2.66 0.11 -13.31
CA ALA A 144 2.54 -0.58 -12.04
C ALA A 144 1.20 -1.32 -12.00
N ALA A 145 1.19 -2.50 -11.39
CA ALA A 145 -0.03 -3.29 -11.22
C ALA A 145 0.02 -4.09 -9.93
N LEU A 146 -1.14 -4.26 -9.31
CA LEU A 146 -1.36 -5.20 -8.22
C LEU A 146 -2.06 -6.44 -8.80
N LEU A 147 -1.36 -7.58 -8.77
CA LEU A 147 -1.86 -8.88 -9.25
C LEU A 147 -2.46 -9.62 -8.07
N ILE A 148 -3.69 -10.11 -8.18
CA ILE A 148 -4.45 -10.72 -7.07
C ILE A 148 -4.95 -12.10 -7.51
N SER A 149 -4.64 -13.11 -6.70
CA SER A 149 -5.11 -14.49 -6.90
C SER A 149 -6.64 -14.54 -6.92
N PRO A 150 -7.27 -15.38 -7.76
CA PRO A 150 -8.73 -15.54 -7.77
C PRO A 150 -9.29 -15.86 -6.39
N GLU A 151 -8.56 -16.65 -5.61
CA GLU A 151 -8.93 -17.08 -4.26
C GLU A 151 -9.06 -15.91 -3.30
N ALA A 152 -8.36 -14.79 -3.53
CA ALA A 152 -8.34 -13.64 -2.64
C ALA A 152 -9.25 -12.48 -3.09
N VAL A 153 -10.04 -12.67 -4.14
CA VAL A 153 -11.03 -11.69 -4.62
C VAL A 153 -12.05 -11.32 -3.55
N HIS A 154 -12.38 -12.28 -2.68
CA HIS A 154 -13.36 -12.10 -1.60
C HIS A 154 -12.89 -11.11 -0.51
N ILE A 155 -11.58 -10.79 -0.45
CA ILE A 155 -10.99 -9.79 0.46
C ILE A 155 -10.38 -8.60 -0.31
N LEU A 156 -10.84 -8.34 -1.54
CA LEU A 156 -10.23 -7.36 -2.44
C LEU A 156 -10.10 -5.95 -1.82
N ASP A 157 -11.11 -5.52 -1.08
CA ASP A 157 -11.14 -4.21 -0.43
C ASP A 157 -10.05 -4.11 0.66
N ASP A 158 -9.89 -5.17 1.47
CA ASP A 158 -8.82 -5.28 2.48
C ASP A 158 -7.45 -5.24 1.80
N ILE A 159 -7.26 -5.97 0.70
CA ILE A 159 -6.01 -5.98 -0.07
C ILE A 159 -5.65 -4.59 -0.56
N VAL A 160 -6.59 -3.87 -1.20
CA VAL A 160 -6.30 -2.54 -1.76
C VAL A 160 -5.90 -1.55 -0.68
N VAL A 161 -6.67 -1.48 0.41
CA VAL A 161 -6.42 -0.50 1.48
C VAL A 161 -5.10 -0.84 2.21
N THR A 162 -4.90 -2.09 2.61
CA THR A 162 -3.67 -2.50 3.30
C THR A 162 -2.43 -2.42 2.40
N PHE A 163 -2.58 -2.66 1.08
CA PHE A 163 -1.51 -2.43 0.10
C PHE A 163 -1.07 -0.97 0.08
N ILE A 164 -2.01 -0.02 -0.03
CA ILE A 164 -1.69 1.41 -0.06
C ILE A 164 -0.94 1.80 1.21
N TYR A 165 -1.44 1.34 2.36
CA TYR A 165 -0.78 1.56 3.65
C TYR A 165 0.67 1.03 3.65
N PHE A 166 0.83 -0.26 3.32
CA PHE A 166 2.09 -0.98 3.43
C PHE A 166 3.14 -0.47 2.44
N GLU A 167 2.76 -0.29 1.18
CA GLU A 167 3.66 0.19 0.12
C GLU A 167 4.13 1.62 0.43
N ASN A 168 3.26 2.51 0.92
CA ASN A 168 3.67 3.85 1.32
C ASN A 168 4.66 3.82 2.49
N GLN A 169 4.35 3.06 3.55
CA GLN A 169 5.23 2.89 4.70
C GLN A 169 6.59 2.32 4.30
N TRP A 170 6.63 1.33 3.41
CA TRP A 170 7.87 0.80 2.88
C TRP A 170 8.67 1.84 2.10
N ARG A 171 8.03 2.61 1.20
CA ARG A 171 8.69 3.67 0.43
C ARG A 171 9.23 4.81 1.29
N GLU A 172 8.50 5.21 2.33
CA GLU A 172 8.97 6.20 3.32
C GLU A 172 10.25 5.70 4.00
N ARG A 173 10.26 4.44 4.45
CA ARG A 173 11.44 3.81 5.05
C ARG A 173 12.62 3.78 4.09
N GLU A 174 12.42 3.40 2.83
CA GLU A 174 13.48 3.39 1.82
C GLU A 174 14.02 4.80 1.54
N ARG A 175 13.16 5.82 1.46
CA ARG A 175 13.58 7.22 1.30
C ARG A 175 14.37 7.74 2.50
N ALA A 176 13.96 7.40 3.72
CA ALA A 176 14.70 7.76 4.93
C ALA A 176 16.11 7.13 4.94
N ARG A 177 16.24 5.89 4.47
CA ARG A 177 17.53 5.20 4.35
C ARG A 177 18.46 5.87 3.34
N SER A 178 17.95 6.23 2.16
CA SER A 178 18.76 6.94 1.16
C SER A 178 19.34 8.24 1.70
N ARG A 179 18.55 9.01 2.47
CA ARG A 179 19.01 10.26 3.11
C ARG A 179 20.02 10.02 4.25
N GLY A 180 19.87 8.92 4.99
CA GLY A 180 20.80 8.56 6.07
C GLY A 180 22.19 8.17 5.58
N TRP A 181 22.29 7.60 4.37
CA TRP A 181 23.58 7.26 3.76
C TRP A 181 24.37 8.50 3.33
N ASP A 182 23.69 9.54 2.84
CA ASP A 182 24.35 10.80 2.42
C ASP A 182 24.96 11.56 3.62
N ALA A 183 24.37 11.46 4.81
CA ALA A 183 24.90 12.10 6.01
C ALA A 183 26.17 11.42 6.56
N GLY A 184 26.35 10.12 6.30
CA GLY A 184 27.53 9.37 6.74
C GLY A 184 28.79 9.66 5.92
N TYR A 185 28.64 9.97 4.62
CA TYR A 185 29.78 10.29 3.75
C TYR A 185 30.28 11.73 3.92
N ALA A 186 29.43 12.68 4.32
CA ALA A 186 29.83 14.06 4.57
C ALA A 186 30.61 14.25 5.89
N ALA A 187 30.45 13.34 6.86
CA ALA A 187 31.12 13.42 8.17
C ALA A 187 32.51 12.75 8.21
N GLY A 188 32.94 12.08 7.13
CA GLY A 188 34.25 11.41 7.03
C GLY A 188 35.29 12.15 6.19
N ALA A 189 35.00 13.40 5.79
CA ALA A 189 35.87 14.22 4.95
C ALA A 189 36.24 15.53 5.65
N LEU A 190 36.80 15.45 6.86
CA LEU A 190 37.59 16.50 7.49
C LEU A 190 38.79 15.88 8.22
#